data_AF-A0A943IW72-F1
#
_entry.id   AF-A0A943IW72-F1
#
_cell.length_a   1.000
_cell.length_b   1.000
_cell.length_c   1.000
_cell.angle_alpha   90.00
_cell.angle_beta   90.00
_cell.angle_gamma   90.00
#
_symmetry.space_group_name_H-M   'P 1'
#
loop_
_entity.id
_entity.type
_entity.pdbx_description
1 polymer ?
#
loop_
_entity_poly.entity_id
_entity_poly.type
_entity_poly.pdbx_seq_one_letter_code
_entity_poly.pdbx_strand_id
1 'polypeptide(L)'
;MARSKRRKKLSPFTVAGVMVLCCVLCGSFTYKTVSLKAESAKYSAQISELKKEKKKLKEEKAEIKDYESYVKTKEYTEEVARDKLGLVYPNEIIFEPNDK
;
A
#
# COMPACT_ATOMS: atom_id res chain seq x y z
N MET A 1 -0.48 71.46 -14.83
CA MET A 1 -1.59 71.34 -13.87
C MET A 1 -1.86 69.87 -13.58
N ALA A 2 -1.47 69.37 -12.41
CA ALA A 2 -1.71 67.97 -12.03
C ALA A 2 -3.10 67.82 -11.39
N ARG A 3 -4.01 67.11 -12.07
CA ARG A 3 -5.32 66.74 -11.49
C ARG A 3 -5.10 65.69 -10.40
N SER A 4 -5.10 66.12 -9.14
CA SER A 4 -5.22 65.23 -7.98
C SER A 4 -6.53 64.43 -8.09
N LYS A 5 -6.40 63.12 -8.30
CA LYS A 5 -7.53 62.19 -8.36
C LYS A 5 -8.01 61.95 -6.92
N ARG A 6 -9.04 62.68 -6.48
CA ARG A 6 -9.72 62.44 -5.19
C ARG A 6 -10.12 60.97 -5.11
N ARG A 7 -9.42 60.19 -4.28
CA ARG A 7 -9.88 58.84 -3.93
C ARG A 7 -11.15 59.00 -3.10
N LYS A 8 -12.27 58.52 -3.64
CA LYS A 8 -13.53 58.45 -2.90
C LYS A 8 -13.30 57.48 -1.73
N LYS A 9 -13.35 58.00 -0.50
CA LYS A 9 -13.31 57.15 0.70
C LYS A 9 -14.62 56.36 0.73
N LEU A 10 -14.52 55.03 0.77
CA LEU A 10 -15.67 54.16 0.89
C LEU A 10 -16.34 54.41 2.25
N SER A 11 -17.67 54.34 2.30
CA SER A 11 -18.39 54.53 3.55
C SER A 11 -18.03 53.41 4.54
N PRO A 12 -17.94 53.69 5.85
CA PRO A 12 -17.60 52.69 6.85
C PRO A 12 -18.58 51.50 6.84
N PHE A 13 -19.84 51.74 6.48
CA PHE A 13 -20.85 50.69 6.30
C PHE A 13 -20.55 49.75 5.13
N THR A 14 -20.06 50.29 4.00
CA THR A 14 -19.67 49.48 2.84
C THR A 14 -18.45 48.61 3.17
N VAL A 15 -17.48 49.16 3.90
CA VAL A 15 -16.28 48.42 4.33
C VAL A 15 -16.67 47.31 5.32
N ALA A 16 -17.53 47.59 6.28
CA ALA A 16 -18.02 46.60 7.24
C ALA A 16 -18.77 45.44 6.54
N GLY A 17 -19.65 45.74 5.57
CA GLY A 17 -20.35 44.73 4.80
C GLY A 17 -19.42 43.80 4.02
N VAL A 18 -18.40 44.36 3.35
CA VAL A 18 -17.39 43.57 2.63
C VAL A 18 -16.57 42.70 3.59
N MET A 19 -16.22 43.22 4.78
CA MET A 19 -15.48 42.47 5.80
C MET A 19 -16.26 41.25 6.29
N VAL A 20 -17.55 41.41 6.59
CA VAL A 20 -18.44 40.29 6.98
C VAL A 20 -18.53 39.25 5.88
N LEU A 21 -18.68 39.69 4.62
CA LEU A 21 -18.77 38.80 3.46
C LEU A 21 -17.47 38.00 3.27
N CYS A 22 -16.31 38.66 3.41
CA CYS A 22 -15.00 37.98 3.44
C CYS A 22 -14.88 36.98 4.60
N CYS A 23 -15.30 37.34 5.82
CA CYS A 23 -15.26 36.43 6.97
C CYS A 23 -16.10 35.18 6.77
N VAL A 24 -17.31 35.31 6.19
CA VAL A 24 -18.18 34.17 5.89
C VAL A 24 -17.55 33.25 4.84
N LEU A 25 -16.99 33.83 3.77
CA LEU A 25 -16.30 33.07 2.71
C LEU A 25 -15.06 32.34 3.26
N CYS A 26 -14.17 33.04 3.97
CA CYS A 26 -12.97 32.45 4.58
C CYS A 26 -13.34 31.38 5.63
N GLY A 27 -14.34 31.66 6.47
CA GLY A 27 -14.87 30.70 7.43
C GLY A 27 -15.29 29.41 6.74
N SER A 28 -16.20 29.50 5.77
CA SER A 28 -16.70 28.34 5.01
C SER A 28 -15.60 27.51 4.33
N PHE A 29 -14.52 28.15 3.87
CA PHE A 29 -13.40 27.49 3.23
C PHE A 29 -12.54 26.69 4.23
N THR A 30 -12.30 27.24 5.42
CA THR A 30 -11.50 26.56 6.46
C THR A 30 -12.17 25.30 7.01
N TYR A 31 -13.49 25.30 7.22
CA TYR A 31 -14.23 24.13 7.73
C TYR A 31 -14.09 22.90 6.82
N LYS A 32 -14.02 23.08 5.50
CA LYS A 32 -13.83 21.98 4.56
C LYS A 32 -12.40 21.45 4.53
N THR A 33 -11.39 22.30 4.75
CA THR A 33 -9.98 21.86 4.70
C THR A 33 -9.57 20.95 5.86
N VAL A 34 -10.15 21.15 7.06
CA VAL A 34 -9.80 20.38 8.25
C VAL A 34 -10.36 18.96 8.18
N SER A 35 -11.59 18.79 7.70
CA SER A 35 -12.22 17.48 7.51
C SER A 35 -11.53 16.66 6.42
N LEU A 36 -11.19 17.29 5.28
CA LEU A 36 -10.47 16.64 4.17
C LEU A 36 -9.08 16.14 4.56
N LYS A 37 -8.34 16.88 5.39
CA LYS A 37 -7.03 16.43 5.89
C LYS A 37 -7.14 15.23 6.83
N ALA A 38 -8.15 15.21 7.69
CA ALA A 38 -8.39 14.09 8.59
C ALA A 38 -8.77 12.82 7.81
N GLU A 39 -9.59 12.95 6.76
CA GLU A 39 -9.95 11.83 5.90
C GLU A 39 -8.75 11.34 5.07
N SER A 40 -7.96 12.25 4.51
CA SER A 40 -6.72 11.93 3.78
C SER A 40 -5.74 11.12 4.63
N ALA A 41 -5.58 11.47 5.91
CA ALA A 41 -4.73 10.71 6.82
C ALA A 41 -5.23 9.28 7.02
N LYS A 42 -6.55 9.09 7.19
CA LYS A 42 -7.17 7.76 7.32
C LYS A 42 -6.98 6.91 6.06
N TYR A 43 -7.20 7.48 4.88
CA TYR A 43 -6.95 6.76 3.62
C TYR A 43 -5.47 6.39 3.45
N SER A 44 -4.54 7.27 3.87
CA SER A 44 -3.10 6.96 3.80
C SER A 44 -2.72 5.77 4.70
N ALA A 45 -3.31 5.69 5.90
CA ALA A 45 -3.10 4.58 6.83
C ALA A 45 -3.62 3.26 6.26
N GLN A 46 -4.85 3.26 5.73
CA GLN A 46 -5.45 2.08 5.09
C GLN A 46 -4.65 1.63 3.87
N ILE A 47 -4.17 2.56 3.02
CA ILE A 47 -3.32 2.22 1.87
C ILE A 47 -2.01 1.58 2.33
N SER A 48 -1.41 2.07 3.42
CA SER A 48 -0.19 1.51 3.99
C SER A 48 -0.39 0.08 4.50
N GLU A 49 -1.48 -0.16 5.24
CA GLU A 49 -1.85 -1.48 5.74
C GLU A 49 -2.13 -2.46 4.59
N LEU A 50 -3.00 -2.08 3.65
CA LEU A 50 -3.33 -2.89 2.48
C LEU A 50 -2.08 -3.19 1.61
N LYS A 51 -1.15 -2.24 1.48
CA LYS A 51 0.12 -2.48 0.77
C LYS A 51 1.01 -3.48 1.50
N LYS A 52 1.08 -3.43 2.85
CA LYS A 52 1.84 -4.40 3.64
C LYS A 52 1.26 -5.80 3.49
N GLU A 53 -0.06 -5.94 3.58
CA GLU A 53 -0.75 -7.21 3.45
C GLU A 53 -0.57 -7.80 2.04
N LYS A 54 -0.71 -6.97 1.00
CA LYS A 54 -0.46 -7.37 -0.39
C LYS A 54 0.99 -7.81 -0.63
N LYS A 55 1.97 -7.20 0.04
CA LYS A 55 3.39 -7.57 -0.08
C LYS A 55 3.64 -8.95 0.56
N LYS A 56 3.14 -9.17 1.78
CA LYS A 56 3.23 -10.48 2.46
C LYS A 56 2.60 -11.60 1.64
N LEU A 57 1.36 -11.41 1.18
CA LEU A 57 0.67 -12.40 0.35
C LEU A 57 1.39 -12.68 -0.98
N LYS A 58 2.05 -11.67 -1.55
CA LYS A 58 2.81 -11.85 -2.79
C LYS A 58 4.10 -12.64 -2.57
N GLU A 59 4.76 -12.47 -1.42
CA GLU A 59 5.94 -13.25 -1.02
C GLU A 59 5.54 -14.71 -0.78
N GLU A 60 4.49 -14.97 0.02
CA GLU A 60 3.97 -16.34 0.22
C GLU A 60 3.54 -17.00 -1.09
N LYS A 61 2.90 -16.25 -2.00
CA LYS A 61 2.51 -16.78 -3.31
C LYS A 61 3.72 -17.15 -4.17
N ALA A 62 4.84 -16.45 -4.04
CA ALA A 62 6.06 -16.80 -4.76
C ALA A 62 6.64 -18.10 -4.21
N GLU A 63 6.74 -18.23 -2.89
CA GLU A 63 7.22 -19.46 -2.22
C GLU A 63 6.36 -20.68 -2.56
N ILE A 64 5.03 -20.53 -2.56
CA ILE A 64 4.11 -21.61 -2.97
C ILE A 64 4.33 -22.01 -4.43
N LYS A 65 4.59 -21.04 -5.32
CA LYS A 65 4.85 -21.33 -6.73
C LYS A 65 6.16 -22.08 -6.93
N ASP A 66 7.19 -21.72 -6.18
CA ASP A 66 8.49 -22.39 -6.22
C ASP A 66 8.36 -23.81 -5.66
N TYR A 67 7.63 -24.00 -4.55
CA TYR A 67 7.30 -25.32 -4.03
C TYR A 67 6.47 -26.17 -5.01
N GLU A 68 5.47 -25.58 -5.67
CA GLU A 68 4.68 -26.25 -6.71
C GLU A 68 5.56 -26.72 -7.88
N SER A 69 6.59 -25.95 -8.22
CA SER A 69 7.56 -26.36 -9.25
C SER A 69 8.46 -27.50 -8.76
N TYR A 70 8.93 -27.44 -7.52
CA TYR A 70 9.77 -28.47 -6.90
C TYR A 70 9.06 -29.83 -6.81
N VAL A 71 7.83 -29.88 -6.32
CA VAL A 71 7.08 -31.15 -6.24
C VAL A 71 6.73 -31.76 -7.61
N LYS A 72 6.75 -30.95 -8.67
CA LYS A 72 6.56 -31.41 -10.06
C LYS A 72 7.85 -31.90 -10.71
N THR A 73 9.01 -31.70 -10.07
CA THR A 73 10.29 -32.19 -10.61
C THR A 73 10.40 -33.71 -10.48
N LYS A 74 11.25 -34.28 -11.33
CA LYS A 74 11.57 -35.72 -11.29
C LYS A 74 12.28 -36.10 -10.00
N GLU A 75 13.07 -35.20 -9.41
CA GLU A 75 13.78 -35.41 -8.14
C GLU A 75 12.81 -35.72 -6.99
N TYR A 76 11.73 -34.96 -6.82
CA TYR A 76 10.72 -35.27 -5.81
C TYR A 76 10.02 -36.62 -6.06
N THR A 77 9.79 -36.96 -7.34
CA THR A 77 9.19 -38.25 -7.69
C THR A 77 10.14 -39.42 -7.40
N GLU A 78 11.44 -39.24 -7.66
CA GLU A 78 12.49 -40.22 -7.39
C GLU A 78 12.72 -40.39 -5.89
N GLU A 79 12.76 -39.31 -5.10
CA GLU A 79 12.83 -39.37 -3.63
C GLU A 79 11.62 -40.10 -3.06
N VAL A 80 10.40 -39.75 -3.48
CA VAL A 80 9.18 -40.43 -2.99
C VAL A 80 9.15 -41.89 -3.42
N ALA A 81 9.62 -42.22 -4.62
CA ALA A 81 9.71 -43.61 -5.10
C ALA A 81 10.76 -44.42 -4.32
N ARG A 82 11.90 -43.83 -3.98
CA ARG A 82 12.92 -44.45 -3.13
C ARG A 82 12.42 -44.66 -1.70
N ASP A 83 11.91 -43.61 -1.05
CA ASP A 83 11.48 -43.65 0.35
C ASP A 83 10.23 -44.51 0.57
N LYS A 84 9.22 -44.38 -0.31
CA LYS A 84 7.93 -45.08 -0.09
C LYS A 84 7.85 -46.43 -0.77
N LEU A 85 8.50 -46.61 -1.91
CA LEU A 85 8.39 -47.83 -2.73
C LEU A 85 9.70 -48.65 -2.75
N GLY A 86 10.79 -48.14 -2.15
CA GLY A 86 12.10 -48.82 -2.17
C GLY A 86 12.67 -48.96 -3.58
N LEU A 87 12.19 -48.16 -4.54
CA LEU A 87 12.59 -48.26 -5.94
C LEU A 87 13.96 -47.64 -6.13
N VAL A 88 14.88 -48.41 -6.69
CA VAL A 88 16.25 -47.98 -7.04
C VAL A 88 16.52 -48.24 -8.51
N TYR A 89 17.47 -47.48 -9.08
CA TYR A 89 17.83 -47.72 -10.47
C TYR A 89 18.60 -49.05 -10.61
N PRO A 90 18.46 -49.76 -11.76
CA PRO A 90 19.05 -51.10 -11.95
C PRO A 90 20.58 -51.19 -11.78
N ASN A 91 21.26 -50.06 -11.79
CA ASN A 91 22.71 -49.89 -11.78
C ASN A 91 23.21 -49.07 -10.58
N GLU A 92 22.40 -48.96 -9.51
CA GLU A 92 22.70 -48.18 -8.32
C GLU A 92 23.06 -49.08 -7.13
N ILE A 93 24.15 -48.76 -6.42
CA ILE A 93 24.66 -49.53 -5.27
C ILE A 93 24.25 -48.81 -3.98
N ILE A 94 23.41 -49.43 -3.16
CA ILE A 94 22.95 -48.88 -1.87
C ILE A 94 24.00 -49.18 -0.80
N PHE A 95 24.44 -48.14 -0.07
CA PHE A 95 25.26 -48.29 1.13
C PHE A 95 24.41 -47.95 2.36
N GLU A 96 24.01 -48.96 3.11
CA GLU A 96 23.41 -48.77 4.44
C GLU A 96 24.55 -48.73 5.48
N PRO A 97 24.65 -47.67 6.32
CA PRO A 97 25.61 -47.66 7.41
C PRO A 97 25.23 -48.74 8.42
N ASN A 98 26.11 -49.72 8.57
CA ASN A 98 25.95 -50.79 9.53
C ASN A 98 26.40 -50.27 10.90
N ASP A 99 25.57 -49.44 11.53
CA ASP A 99 25.77 -49.02 12.92
C ASP A 99 25.48 -50.23 13.82
N LYS A 100 26.55 -50.83 14.37
CA LYS A 100 26.48 -51.87 15.41
C LYS A 100 26.16 -51.26 16.77
#